data_AF-A0A6J4RNK6-F1
#
_entry.id   AF-A0A6J4RNK6-F1
#
_cell.length_a   1.000
_cell.length_b   1.000
_cell.length_c   1.000
_cell.angle_alpha   90.00
_cell.angle_beta   90.00
_cell.angle_gamma   90.00
#
_symmetry.space_group_name_H-M   'P 1'
#
loop_
_entity.id
_entity.type
_entity.pdbx_description
1 polymer ?
#
loop_
_entity_poly.entity_id
_entity_poly.type
_entity_poly.pdbx_seq_one_letter_code
_entity_poly.pdbx_strand_id
1 'polypeptide(L)'
;AGVSLYHQGSADLDDDELRDEPVDVFLAGVAGRSFTPRYWERILPRLDPRVVVPTHYDDFFAPLGRRLSFVRQVRLADVPGEVAAVSADAQVAALARVDAR
;
A
#
# COMPACT_ATOMS: atom_id res chain seq x y z
N ALA A 1 -11.45 -9.47 20.84
CA ALA A 1 -11.44 -8.66 19.59
C ALA A 1 -10.05 -8.77 18.99
N GLY A 2 -9.96 -8.98 17.67
CA GLY A 2 -8.69 -9.03 16.92
C GLY A 2 -8.66 -7.90 15.89
N VAL A 3 -7.47 -7.59 15.38
CA VAL A 3 -7.27 -6.68 14.24
C VAL A 3 -6.94 -7.54 13.02
N SER A 4 -7.61 -7.34 11.90
CA SER A 4 -7.34 -8.03 10.64
C SER A 4 -6.48 -7.16 9.71
N LEU A 5 -5.49 -7.81 9.07
CA LEU A 5 -4.60 -7.17 8.12
C LEU A 5 -4.61 -7.96 6.81
N TYR A 6 -4.71 -7.25 5.69
CA TYR A 6 -4.41 -7.81 4.38
C TYR A 6 -3.07 -7.26 3.89
N HIS A 7 -2.20 -8.12 3.36
CA HIS A 7 -0.91 -7.73 2.81
C HIS A 7 -0.83 -8.06 1.33
N GLN A 8 -0.79 -7.03 0.48
CA GLN A 8 -0.48 -7.17 -0.94
C GLN A 8 1.02 -7.00 -1.14
N GLY A 9 1.67 -8.03 -1.66
CA GLY A 9 3.08 -7.97 -2.02
C GLY A 9 3.36 -7.08 -3.23
N SER A 10 4.59 -7.11 -3.75
CA SER A 10 5.01 -6.35 -4.92
C SER A 10 4.66 -6.99 -6.28
N ALA A 11 3.92 -8.11 -6.28
CA ALA A 11 3.52 -8.83 -7.48
C ALA A 11 2.32 -8.17 -8.18
N ASP A 12 1.82 -8.81 -9.24
CA ASP A 12 0.58 -8.39 -9.90
C ASP A 12 -0.66 -8.62 -9.02
N LEU A 13 -1.77 -7.99 -9.39
CA LEU A 13 -3.09 -8.19 -8.77
C LEU A 13 -3.89 -9.23 -9.55
N ASP A 14 -4.10 -10.38 -8.92
CA ASP A 14 -5.05 -11.40 -9.37
C ASP A 14 -6.39 -11.19 -8.64
N ASP A 15 -7.46 -10.92 -9.39
CA ASP A 15 -8.79 -10.70 -8.81
C ASP A 15 -9.38 -11.99 -8.23
N ASP A 16 -8.96 -13.16 -8.70
CA ASP A 16 -9.49 -14.46 -8.24
C ASP A 16 -8.90 -14.84 -6.86
N GLU A 17 -7.70 -14.35 -6.55
CA GLU A 17 -7.04 -14.54 -5.25
C GLU A 17 -7.43 -13.45 -4.23
N LEU A 18 -8.09 -12.38 -4.68
CA LEU A 18 -8.57 -11.30 -3.83
C LEU A 18 -9.98 -11.60 -3.30
N ARG A 19 -10.06 -11.91 -2.01
CA ARG A 19 -11.34 -12.18 -1.32
C ARG A 19 -12.13 -10.89 -1.06
N ASP A 20 -13.45 -10.98 -1.22
CA ASP A 20 -14.42 -9.96 -0.78
C ASP A 20 -14.63 -10.06 0.75
N GLU A 21 -13.62 -9.63 1.51
CA GLU A 21 -13.59 -9.70 2.97
C GLU A 21 -13.02 -8.39 3.56
N PRO A 22 -13.83 -7.62 4.32
CA PRO A 22 -13.37 -6.40 4.96
C PRO A 22 -12.21 -6.64 5.94
N VAL A 23 -11.21 -5.74 5.93
CA VAL A 23 -10.08 -5.78 6.86
C VAL A 23 -9.88 -4.45 7.57
N ASP A 24 -9.27 -4.45 8.76
CA ASP A 24 -9.00 -3.19 9.47
C ASP A 24 -7.87 -2.39 8.79
N VAL A 25 -6.83 -3.08 8.33
CA VAL A 25 -5.63 -2.46 7.73
C VAL A 25 -5.22 -3.16 6.44
N PHE A 26 -5.00 -2.37 5.38
CA PHE A 26 -4.43 -2.84 4.13
C PHE A 26 -2.95 -2.41 4.01
N LEU A 27 -2.03 -3.38 4.09
CA LEU A 27 -0.61 -3.19 3.76
C LEU A 27 -0.46 -3.30 2.23
N ALA A 28 -0.44 -2.15 1.56
CA ALA A 28 -0.57 -2.04 0.12
C ALA A 28 0.80 -1.99 -0.57
N GLY A 29 1.19 -3.04 -1.29
CA GLY A 29 2.36 -2.99 -2.16
C GLY A 29 2.16 -1.98 -3.29
N VAL A 30 2.97 -0.91 -3.32
CA VAL A 30 2.78 0.19 -4.29
C VAL A 30 3.79 0.24 -5.42
N ALA A 31 4.78 -0.66 -5.44
CA ALA A 31 5.82 -0.70 -6.48
C ALA A 31 5.26 -0.89 -7.89
N GLY A 32 4.32 -1.82 -8.05
CA GLY A 32 3.74 -2.21 -9.35
C GLY A 32 2.47 -1.44 -9.73
N ARG A 33 1.88 -0.65 -8.82
CA ARG A 33 0.52 -0.11 -8.99
C ARG A 33 0.34 0.75 -10.23
N SER A 34 1.39 1.42 -10.70
CA SER A 34 1.35 2.28 -11.89
C SER A 34 1.26 1.48 -13.19
N PHE A 35 1.55 0.18 -13.14
CA PHE A 35 1.49 -0.75 -14.27
C PHE A 35 0.34 -1.76 -14.13
N THR A 36 -0.34 -1.79 -12.98
CA THR A 36 -1.54 -2.60 -12.74
C THR A 36 -2.79 -1.74 -12.95
N PRO A 37 -3.58 -1.95 -14.02
CA PRO A 37 -4.74 -1.11 -14.32
C PRO A 37 -5.78 -1.13 -13.20
N ARG A 38 -6.28 0.07 -12.85
CA ARG A 38 -7.35 0.28 -11.86
C ARG A 38 -7.06 -0.38 -10.50
N TYR A 39 -5.80 -0.30 -10.07
CA TYR A 39 -5.30 -1.00 -8.89
C TYR A 39 -6.15 -0.73 -7.64
N TRP A 40 -6.42 0.54 -7.33
CA TRP A 40 -7.18 0.92 -6.14
C TRP A 40 -8.67 0.59 -6.27
N GLU A 41 -9.25 0.83 -7.45
CA GLU A 41 -10.66 0.55 -7.74
C GLU A 41 -10.99 -0.95 -7.70
N ARG A 42 -10.00 -1.81 -7.96
CA ARG A 42 -10.15 -3.28 -7.87
C ARG A 42 -9.99 -3.80 -6.45
N ILE A 43 -9.18 -3.15 -5.62
CA ILE A 43 -8.86 -3.66 -4.26
C ILE A 43 -9.75 -3.06 -3.18
N LEU A 44 -9.84 -1.72 -3.11
CA LEU A 44 -10.44 -1.03 -1.97
C LEU A 44 -11.91 -1.39 -1.75
N PRO A 45 -12.76 -1.55 -2.78
CA PRO A 45 -14.15 -1.97 -2.56
C PRO A 45 -14.31 -3.38 -2.00
N ARG A 46 -13.33 -4.26 -2.21
CA ARG A 46 -13.37 -5.67 -1.76
C ARG A 46 -12.87 -5.83 -0.33
N LEU A 47 -11.85 -5.04 0.03
CA LEU A 47 -11.21 -5.09 1.34
C LEU A 47 -11.75 -4.07 2.36
N ASP A 48 -12.45 -3.03 1.90
CA ASP A 48 -13.04 -1.94 2.72
C ASP A 48 -12.18 -1.49 3.94
N PRO A 49 -10.88 -1.15 3.74
CA PRO A 49 -9.99 -0.89 4.87
C PRO A 49 -10.19 0.50 5.45
N ARG A 50 -10.08 0.61 6.78
CA ARG A 50 -10.01 1.93 7.46
C ARG A 50 -8.65 2.58 7.31
N VAL A 51 -7.58 1.78 7.21
CA VAL A 51 -6.21 2.27 7.09
C VAL A 51 -5.51 1.59 5.92
N VAL A 52 -4.87 2.39 5.06
CA VAL A 52 -3.97 1.93 4.01
C VAL A 52 -2.55 2.32 4.39
N VAL A 53 -1.66 1.34 4.44
CA VAL A 53 -0.22 1.54 4.69
C VAL A 53 0.54 1.16 3.42
N PRO A 54 1.11 2.13 2.68
CA PRO A 54 1.92 1.82 1.52
C PRO A 54 3.15 0.98 1.92
N THR A 55 3.51 -0.01 1.11
CA THR A 55 4.69 -0.87 1.27
C THR A 55 5.41 -1.03 -0.07
N HIS A 56 6.62 -1.60 -0.06
CA HIS A 56 7.43 -1.84 -1.26
C HIS A 56 7.82 -0.56 -2.05
N TYR A 57 7.86 0.61 -1.41
CA TYR A 57 8.30 1.84 -2.06
C TYR A 57 9.80 2.09 -1.94
N ASP A 58 10.46 1.44 -1.00
CA ASP A 58 11.85 1.64 -0.64
C ASP A 58 12.80 0.75 -1.44
N ASP A 59 13.98 1.28 -1.70
CA ASP A 59 15.11 0.48 -2.18
C ASP A 59 15.71 -0.29 -1.00
N PHE A 60 15.20 -1.52 -0.79
CA PHE A 60 15.62 -2.39 0.31
C PHE A 60 17.07 -2.91 0.18
N PHE A 61 17.75 -2.65 -0.94
CA PHE A 61 19.19 -2.90 -1.07
C PHE A 61 20.05 -1.78 -0.47
N ALA A 62 19.45 -0.62 -0.18
CA ALA A 62 20.14 0.47 0.48
C ALA A 62 20.41 0.11 1.96
N PRO A 63 21.59 0.45 2.50
CA PRO A 63 21.91 0.19 3.91
C PRO A 63 20.95 0.89 4.88
N LEU A 64 20.62 0.23 5.98
CA LEU A 64 19.91 0.83 7.11
C LEU A 64 20.69 2.02 7.70
N GLY A 65 19.96 2.96 8.28
CA GLY A 65 20.54 4.19 8.86
C GLY A 65 21.04 5.20 7.84
N ARG A 66 20.76 4.98 6.56
CA ARG A 66 20.93 5.98 5.50
C ARG A 66 19.61 6.61 5.12
N ARG A 67 19.70 7.76 4.44
CA ARG A 67 18.54 8.44 3.85
C ARG A 67 17.74 7.45 3.00
N LEU A 68 16.41 7.52 3.10
CA LEU A 68 15.50 6.66 2.34
C LEU A 68 15.77 6.83 0.84
N SER A 69 16.05 5.71 0.18
CA SER A 69 16.04 5.59 -1.27
C SER A 69 14.76 4.88 -1.67
N PHE A 70 14.23 5.21 -2.85
CA PHE A 70 12.97 4.68 -3.36
C PHE A 70 13.21 3.88 -4.62
N VAL A 71 12.39 2.85 -4.84
CA VAL A 71 12.35 2.19 -6.15
C VAL A 71 11.89 3.20 -7.22
N ARG A 72 12.43 3.06 -8.43
CA ARG A 72 12.16 4.01 -9.51
C ARG A 72 10.66 4.07 -9.82
N GLN A 73 10.17 5.27 -10.11
CA GLN A 73 8.80 5.52 -10.57
C GLN A 73 7.68 5.09 -9.59
N VAL A 74 8.00 4.84 -8.31
CA VAL A 74 6.96 4.50 -7.33
C VAL A 74 6.00 5.66 -7.04
N ARG A 75 6.37 6.92 -7.29
CA ARG A 75 5.50 8.09 -7.07
C ARG A 75 4.70 8.02 -5.75
N LEU A 76 5.38 7.79 -4.63
CA LEU A 76 4.73 7.53 -3.34
C LEU A 76 3.81 8.70 -2.91
N ALA A 77 4.15 9.93 -3.27
CA ALA A 77 3.38 11.13 -2.94
C ALA A 77 1.97 11.16 -3.55
N ASP A 78 1.72 10.39 -4.62
CA ASP A 78 0.43 10.36 -5.29
C ASP A 78 -0.59 9.49 -4.52
N VAL A 79 -0.11 8.54 -3.69
CA VAL A 79 -0.94 7.50 -3.06
C VAL A 79 -2.11 8.06 -2.23
N PRO A 80 -1.95 9.08 -1.38
CA PRO A 80 -3.09 9.65 -0.64
C PRO A 80 -4.20 10.17 -1.55
N GLY A 81 -3.85 10.82 -2.66
CA GLY A 81 -4.83 11.34 -3.62
C GLY A 81 -5.52 10.23 -4.41
N GLU A 82 -4.76 9.21 -4.82
CA GLU A 82 -5.28 8.04 -5.52
C GLU A 82 -6.27 7.23 -4.64
N VAL A 83 -5.94 7.00 -3.37
CA VAL A 83 -6.81 6.31 -2.41
C VAL A 83 -8.08 7.13 -2.14
N ALA A 84 -7.94 8.44 -1.90
CA ALA A 84 -9.08 9.33 -1.63
C ALA A 84 -10.04 9.47 -2.82
N ALA A 85 -9.57 9.22 -4.05
CA ALA A 85 -10.41 9.20 -5.24
C ALA A 85 -11.35 7.98 -5.30
N VAL A 86 -11.07 6.93 -4.53
CA VAL A 86 -11.80 5.64 -4.55
C VAL A 86 -12.54 5.39 -3.23
N SER A 87 -11.92 5.73 -2.10
CA SER A 87 -12.51 5.57 -0.76
C SER A 87 -12.44 6.88 0.02
N ALA A 88 -13.60 7.35 0.49
CA ALA A 88 -13.69 8.54 1.33
C ALA A 88 -13.32 8.26 2.80
N ASP A 89 -13.39 6.99 3.21
CA ASP A 89 -13.21 6.58 4.61
C ASP A 89 -11.79 6.09 4.91
N ALA A 90 -11.07 5.58 3.91
CA ALA A 90 -9.73 5.03 4.09
C ALA A 90 -8.70 6.14 4.36
N GLN A 91 -7.94 6.00 5.45
CA GLN A 91 -6.82 6.89 5.77
C GLN A 91 -5.49 6.29 5.32
N VAL A 92 -4.66 7.07 4.64
CA VAL A 92 -3.28 6.67 4.33
C VAL A 92 -2.37 7.00 5.51
N ALA A 93 -1.66 5.99 6.02
CA ALA A 93 -0.75 6.13 7.16
C ALA A 93 0.62 5.51 6.88
N ALA A 94 1.63 5.94 7.63
CA ALA A 94 2.98 5.38 7.60
C ALA A 94 3.59 5.40 9.00
N LEU A 95 4.55 4.50 9.24
CA LEU A 95 5.32 4.47 10.48
C LEU A 95 6.59 5.31 10.33
N ALA A 96 6.97 5.98 11.43
CA ALA A 96 8.26 6.66 11.50
C ALA A 96 9.39 5.64 11.33
N ARG A 97 10.38 5.99 10.51
CA ARG A 97 11.60 5.18 10.38
C ARG A 97 12.38 5.21 11.70
N VAL A 98 12.69 4.04 12.23
CA VAL A 98 13.43 3.88 13.50
C VAL A 98 14.94 3.84 13.32
N ASP A 99 15.40 3.67 12.08
CA ASP A 99 16.81 3.48 11.76
C ASP A 99 17.53 4.78 11.37
N ALA A 100 16.79 5.86 11.08
CA ALA A 100 17.35 7.17 10.79
C ALA A 100 17.88 7.83 12.08
N ARG A 101 19.17 7.63 12.37
CA ARG A 101 19.94 8.44 13.33
C ARG A 101 20.76 9.50 12.62
#